data_AF-R4LRW5-F1
#
_entry.id   AF-R4LRW5-F1
#
_cell.length_a   1.000
_cell.length_b   1.000
_cell.length_c   1.000
_cell.angle_alpha   90.00
_cell.angle_beta   90.00
_cell.angle_gamma   90.00
#
_symmetry.space_group_name_H-M   'P 1'
#
loop_
_entity.id
_entity.type
_entity.pdbx_description
1 polymer ?
#
loop_
_entity_poly.entity_id
_entity_poly.type
_entity_poly.pdbx_seq_one_letter_code
_entity_poly.pdbx_strand_id
1 'polypeptide(L)'
;MSARALVTVVGTAVGGLIGWSDEPAPAADPAALRGLFEDLGARIGPGEAELTAVVRVFQEHAGLDADGVAGPETVHALARCAKDARELRRFEQAAA
;
A
#
# COMPACT_ATOMS: atom_id res chain seq x y z
N MET A 1 -4.83 41.93 16.81
CA MET A 1 -5.29 40.56 16.57
C MET A 1 -4.17 39.83 15.84
N SER A 2 -3.21 39.19 16.52
CA SER A 2 -3.18 37.75 16.86
C SER A 2 -3.72 36.89 15.72
N ALA A 3 -2.96 35.99 15.09
CA ALA A 3 -2.23 34.92 15.76
C ALA A 3 -0.89 34.54 15.08
N ARG A 4 0.04 34.15 15.96
CA ARG A 4 1.25 33.39 15.71
C ARG A 4 0.88 31.98 15.24
N ALA A 5 1.58 31.46 14.24
CA ALA A 5 1.80 30.02 14.11
C ALA A 5 3.26 29.80 13.75
N LEU A 6 4.05 29.47 14.77
CA LEU A 6 5.39 28.92 14.67
C LEU A 6 5.25 27.47 14.20
N VAL A 7 5.86 27.12 13.07
CA VAL A 7 6.16 25.72 12.77
C VAL A 7 7.68 25.59 12.68
N THR A 8 8.27 25.33 13.84
CA THR A 8 9.58 24.71 13.94
C THR A 8 9.35 23.22 14.04
N VAL A 9 9.55 22.49 12.94
CA VAL A 9 9.92 21.07 13.00
C VAL A 9 11.09 20.89 12.04
N VAL A 10 12.28 20.80 12.65
CA VAL A 10 13.49 20.30 12.01
C VAL A 10 13.40 18.77 12.07
N GLY A 11 13.32 18.13 10.91
CA GLY A 11 13.51 16.70 10.72
C GLY A 11 14.55 16.50 9.63
N THR A 12 15.77 16.20 10.03
CA THR A 12 16.92 15.91 9.16
C THR A 12 16.67 14.64 8.33
N ALA A 13 16.32 14.79 7.07
CA ALA A 13 16.46 13.72 6.07
C ALA A 13 17.10 14.31 4.81
N VAL A 14 18.39 14.05 4.63
CA VAL A 14 19.13 14.33 3.41
C VAL A 14 18.56 13.41 2.32
N GLY A 15 17.79 13.99 1.40
CA GLY A 15 17.20 13.31 0.24
C GLY A 15 16.89 14.29 -0.88
N GLY A 16 17.69 15.35 -1.05
CA GLY A 16 17.58 16.24 -2.19
C GLY A 16 18.28 15.64 -3.40
N LEU A 17 17.53 15.37 -4.47
CA LEU A 17 17.86 15.71 -5.88
C LEU A 17 16.93 15.09 -6.93
N ILE A 18 15.80 14.49 -6.56
CA ILE A 18 14.68 14.30 -7.50
C ILE A 18 13.44 14.86 -6.83
N GLY A 19 12.83 15.88 -7.45
CA GLY A 19 11.57 16.44 -7.00
C GLY A 19 10.49 15.36 -7.05
N TRP A 20 10.29 14.67 -5.93
CA TRP A 20 9.00 14.09 -5.65
C TRP A 20 8.19 15.24 -5.08
N SER A 21 7.34 15.85 -5.91
CA SER A 21 6.36 16.82 -5.45
C SER A 21 5.58 16.23 -4.27
N ASP A 22 5.10 17.09 -3.38
CA ASP A 22 4.06 16.83 -2.37
C ASP A 22 2.74 16.24 -2.96
N GLU A 23 2.77 15.78 -4.22
CA GLU A 23 1.70 15.07 -4.88
C GLU A 23 1.58 13.69 -4.24
N PRO A 24 0.39 13.31 -3.74
CA PRO A 24 0.15 11.96 -3.29
C PRO A 24 0.60 11.01 -4.39
N ALA A 25 1.48 10.08 -4.04
CA ALA A 25 1.97 9.08 -4.97
C ALA A 25 0.80 8.52 -5.79
N PRO A 26 0.92 8.40 -7.13
CA PRO A 26 -0.17 7.89 -7.93
C PRO A 26 -0.61 6.55 -7.35
N ALA A 27 -1.92 6.42 -7.09
CA ALA A 27 -2.49 5.17 -6.62
C ALA A 27 -2.01 4.06 -7.56
N ALA A 28 -1.51 2.96 -6.99
CA ALA A 28 -1.06 1.83 -7.78
C ALA A 28 -2.15 1.36 -8.74
N ASP A 29 -1.74 0.85 -9.90
CA ASP A 29 -2.65 0.34 -10.92
C ASP A 29 -3.67 -0.64 -10.29
N PRO A 30 -4.99 -0.34 -10.37
CA PRO A 30 -6.03 -1.19 -9.81
C PRO A 30 -5.99 -2.64 -10.30
N ALA A 31 -5.54 -2.88 -11.54
CA ALA A 31 -5.40 -4.24 -12.05
C ALA A 31 -4.28 -5.01 -11.35
N ALA A 32 -3.13 -4.37 -11.14
CA ALA A 32 -2.01 -4.95 -10.41
C ALA A 32 -2.38 -5.25 -8.94
N LEU A 33 -3.10 -4.33 -8.27
CA LEU A 33 -3.57 -4.55 -6.89
C LEU A 33 -4.49 -5.76 -6.80
N ARG A 34 -5.46 -5.88 -7.70
CA ARG A 34 -6.35 -7.05 -7.75
C ARG A 34 -5.54 -8.35 -7.90
N GLY A 35 -4.54 -8.39 -8.78
CA GLY A 35 -3.67 -9.56 -8.92
C GLY A 35 -2.90 -9.91 -7.65
N LEU A 36 -2.38 -8.90 -6.92
CA LEU A 36 -1.71 -9.12 -5.64
C LEU A 36 -2.66 -9.64 -4.56
N PHE A 37 -3.90 -9.14 -4.51
CA PHE A 37 -4.91 -9.65 -3.59
C PHE A 37 -5.38 -11.06 -3.95
N GLU A 38 -5.49 -11.39 -5.24
CA GLU A 38 -5.77 -12.75 -5.69
C GLU A 38 -4.67 -13.72 -5.24
N ASP A 39 -3.41 -13.29 -5.27
CA ASP A 39 -2.29 -14.06 -4.73
C ASP A 39 -2.38 -14.26 -3.21
N LEU A 40 -3.13 -13.43 -2.49
CA LEU A 40 -3.48 -13.63 -1.08
C LEU A 40 -4.78 -14.41 -0.88
N GLY A 41 -5.45 -14.82 -1.96
CA GLY A 41 -6.72 -15.53 -1.94
C GLY A 41 -7.96 -14.62 -1.88
N ALA A 42 -7.80 -13.31 -2.00
CA ALA A 42 -8.89 -12.34 -2.03
C ALA A 42 -9.23 -11.97 -3.48
N ARG A 43 -10.36 -12.48 -3.99
CA ARG A 43 -10.89 -12.06 -5.29
C ARG A 43 -11.75 -10.82 -5.11
N ILE A 44 -11.33 -9.72 -5.73
CA ILE A 44 -12.02 -8.43 -5.68
C ILE A 44 -12.69 -8.20 -7.03
N GLY A 45 -13.95 -7.75 -7.01
CA GLY A 45 -14.65 -7.36 -8.23
C GLY A 45 -14.00 -6.18 -8.98
N PRO A 46 -14.55 -5.83 -10.17
CA PRO A 46 -14.08 -4.68 -10.94
C PRO A 46 -14.42 -3.34 -10.28
N GLY A 47 -15.22 -3.32 -9.21
CA GLY A 47 -15.63 -2.09 -8.54
C GLY A 47 -14.48 -1.44 -7.77
N GLU A 48 -14.21 -0.16 -8.05
CA GLU A 48 -13.19 0.61 -7.33
C GLU A 48 -13.50 0.76 -5.83
N ALA A 49 -14.79 0.92 -5.47
CA ALA A 49 -15.19 1.01 -4.06
C ALA A 49 -14.88 -0.27 -3.26
N GLU A 50 -15.02 -1.43 -3.90
CA GLU A 50 -14.69 -2.73 -3.30
C GLU A 50 -13.18 -2.85 -3.10
N LEU A 51 -12.40 -2.47 -4.13
CA LEU A 51 -10.95 -2.45 -4.06
C LEU A 51 -10.46 -1.53 -2.94
N THR A 52 -10.98 -0.30 -2.85
CA THR A 52 -10.65 0.64 -1.77
C THR A 52 -10.98 0.06 -0.40
N ALA A 53 -12.13 -0.60 -0.23
CA ALA A 53 -12.49 -1.21 1.05
C ALA A 53 -11.51 -2.32 1.45
N VAL A 54 -11.11 -3.17 0.51
CA VAL A 54 -10.13 -4.25 0.76
C VAL A 54 -8.74 -3.67 1.05
N VAL A 55 -8.33 -2.61 0.35
CA VAL A 55 -7.07 -1.90 0.64
C VAL A 55 -7.07 -1.35 2.06
N ARG A 56 -8.18 -0.75 2.53
CA ARG A 56 -8.29 -0.28 3.93
C ARG A 56 -8.13 -1.41 4.93
N VAL A 57 -8.82 -2.52 4.74
CA VAL A 57 -8.70 -3.69 5.61
C VAL A 57 -7.28 -4.21 5.64
N PHE A 58 -6.60 -4.24 4.49
CA PHE A 58 -5.19 -4.62 4.43
C PHE A 58 -4.30 -3.64 5.18
N GLN A 59 -4.50 -2.33 4.98
CA GLN A 59 -3.74 -1.28 5.67
C GLN A 59 -3.92 -1.36 7.20
N GLU A 60 -5.14 -1.55 7.68
CA GLU A 60 -5.43 -1.74 9.11
C GLU A 60 -4.67 -2.94 9.69
N HIS A 61 -4.68 -4.08 8.99
CA HIS A 61 -3.96 -5.29 9.43
C HIS A 61 -2.43 -5.15 9.32
N ALA A 62 -1.94 -4.37 8.35
CA ALA A 62 -0.52 -4.10 8.14
C ALA A 62 0.02 -3.01 9.08
N GLY A 63 -0.85 -2.32 9.84
CA GLY A 63 -0.47 -1.20 10.69
C GLY A 63 -0.10 0.06 9.89
N LEU A 64 -0.65 0.22 8.70
CA LEU A 64 -0.51 1.39 7.83
C LEU A 64 -1.70 2.34 8.02
N ASP A 65 -1.59 3.56 7.48
CA ASP A 65 -2.74 4.47 7.41
C ASP A 65 -3.83 3.86 6.50
N ALA A 66 -5.06 3.75 7.01
CA ALA A 66 -6.18 3.07 6.37
C ALA A 66 -7.00 4.03 5.48
N ASP A 67 -6.30 4.80 4.64
CA ASP A 67 -6.89 5.78 3.74
C ASP A 67 -7.63 5.14 2.54
N GLY A 68 -7.28 3.88 2.22
CA GLY A 68 -7.78 3.14 1.06
C GLY A 68 -7.01 3.44 -0.23
N VAL A 69 -5.89 4.15 -0.14
CA VAL A 69 -5.00 4.49 -1.24
C VAL A 69 -3.76 3.61 -1.17
N ALA A 70 -3.52 2.83 -2.22
CA ALA A 70 -2.32 2.01 -2.30
C ALA A 70 -1.10 2.84 -2.73
N GLY A 71 -0.53 3.58 -1.77
CA GLY A 71 0.75 4.27 -1.92
C GLY A 71 1.96 3.30 -1.90
N PRO A 72 3.20 3.80 -2.03
CA PRO A 72 4.40 2.98 -2.14
C PRO A 72 4.59 2.01 -0.96
N GLU A 73 4.29 2.44 0.26
CA GLU A 73 4.38 1.60 1.46
C GLU A 73 3.34 0.46 1.43
N THR A 74 2.09 0.78 1.12
CA THR A 74 1.01 -0.20 0.96
C THR A 74 1.35 -1.23 -0.12
N VAL A 75 1.83 -0.77 -1.28
CA VAL A 75 2.23 -1.65 -2.40
C VAL A 75 3.40 -2.54 -2.01
N HIS A 76 4.41 -2.00 -1.32
CA HIS A 76 5.57 -2.77 -0.88
C HIS A 76 5.15 -3.89 0.09
N ALA A 77 4.33 -3.55 1.09
CA ALA A 77 3.81 -4.52 2.05
C ALA A 77 2.97 -5.60 1.35
N LEU A 78 2.05 -5.18 0.47
CA LEU A 78 1.17 -6.09 -0.25
C LEU A 78 1.95 -7.04 -1.17
N ALA A 79 2.91 -6.52 -1.93
CA ALA A 79 3.74 -7.32 -2.83
C ALA A 79 4.59 -8.35 -2.09
N ARG A 80 5.11 -7.98 -0.91
CA ARG A 80 5.85 -8.90 -0.04
C ARG A 80 4.95 -10.03 0.47
N CYS A 81 3.78 -9.70 1.03
CA CYS A 81 2.83 -10.71 1.49
C CYS A 81 2.38 -11.63 0.34
N ALA A 82 2.09 -11.07 -0.84
CA ALA A 82 1.67 -11.84 -2.00
C ALA A 82 2.79 -12.78 -2.49
N LYS A 83 4.05 -12.36 -2.40
CA LYS A 83 5.21 -13.21 -2.71
C LYS A 83 5.32 -14.37 -1.71
N ASP A 84 5.27 -14.07 -0.41
CA ASP A 84 5.37 -15.07 0.64
C ASP A 84 4.24 -16.12 0.51
N ALA A 85 3.02 -15.68 0.20
CA ALA A 85 1.88 -16.56 -0.06
C ALA A 85 2.08 -17.46 -1.28
N ARG A 86 2.67 -16.95 -2.37
CA ARG A 86 3.02 -17.76 -3.56
C ARG A 86 4.08 -18.82 -3.24
N GLU A 87 5.10 -18.45 -2.46
CA GLU A 87 6.14 -19.39 -2.06
C GLU A 87 5.58 -20.52 -1.20
N LEU A 88 4.71 -20.20 -0.24
CA LEU A 88 4.05 -21.21 0.59
C LEU A 88 3.24 -22.20 -0.26
N ARG A 89 2.38 -21.69 -1.17
CA ARG A 89 1.61 -22.54 -2.09
C ARG A 89 2.49 -23.45 -2.94
N ARG A 90 3.65 -22.94 -3.38
CA ARG A 90 4.59 -23.73 -4.18
C ARG A 90 5.14 -24.91 -3.40
N PHE A 91 5.46 -24.73 -2.12
CA PHE A 91 5.93 -25.83 -1.27
C PHE A 91 4.84 -26.88 -1.05
N GLU A 92 3.60 -26.45 -0.80
CA GLU A 92 2.46 -27.36 -0.64
C GLU A 92 2.22 -28.21 -1.89
N GLN A 93 2.30 -27.59 -3.08
CA GLN A 93 2.14 -28.29 -4.35
C GLN A 93 3.27 -29.28 -4.65
N ALA A 94 4.50 -29.00 -4.19
CA ALA A 94 5.63 -29.90 -4.37
C ALA A 94 5.59 -31.13 -3.43
N ALA A 95 4.78 -31.07 -2.38
CA ALA A 95 4.61 -32.15 -1.41
C ALA A 95 3.42 -33.09 -1.72
N ALA A 96 2.62 -32.76 -2.74
CA ALA A 96 1.47 -33.54 -3.22
C ALA A 96 1.86 -34.49 -4.37
#